data_AF-A0A0S2ZNH2-F1
#
_entry.id   AF-A0A0S2ZNH2-F1
#
_cell.length_a   1.000
_cell.length_b   1.000
_cell.length_c   1.000
_cell.angle_alpha   90.00
_cell.angle_beta   90.00
_cell.angle_gamma   90.00
#
_symmetry.space_group_name_H-M   'P 1'
#
loop_
_entity.id
_entity.type
_entity.pdbx_description
1 polymer ?
#
loop_
_entity_poly.entity_id
_entity_poly.type
_entity_poly.pdbx_seq_one_letter_code
_entity_poly.pdbx_strand_id
1 'polypeptide(L)'
;MNNNEFINKYTSGKCLSFIDFQVVAKKYGIYFEKINNDIIIGYDGNGDPKIDAFKFYKSFFPETTLTPLNFDLITNINNFHAKFLKDKINEISQKYGLPPFYKQSVSVKENVLSLLNTLKTRFAIYREDIEFIKYVLNL
;
A
#
# COMPACT_ATOMS: atom_id res chain seq x y z
N MET A 1 10.39 0.50 0.65
CA MET A 1 9.16 1.28 0.43
C MET A 1 9.14 2.38 1.44
N ASN A 2 8.99 3.60 0.97
CA ASN A 2 8.60 4.64 1.87
C ASN A 2 7.10 4.49 2.09
N ASN A 3 6.66 4.19 3.32
CA ASN A 3 5.24 4.17 3.67
C ASN A 3 4.52 5.41 3.16
N ASN A 4 5.23 6.54 3.04
CA ASN A 4 4.72 7.78 2.49
C ASN A 4 4.25 7.65 1.03
N GLU A 5 4.93 6.91 0.15
CA GLU A 5 4.51 6.78 -1.25
C GLU A 5 3.22 5.95 -1.35
N PHE A 6 3.16 4.83 -0.62
CA PHE A 6 1.96 4.00 -0.54
C PHE A 6 0.78 4.82 -0.02
N ILE A 7 0.96 5.53 1.09
CA ILE A 7 -0.07 6.38 1.70
C ILE A 7 -0.48 7.51 0.79
N ASN A 8 0.47 8.17 0.13
CA ASN A 8 0.18 9.23 -0.81
C ASN A 8 -0.69 8.73 -1.97
N LYS A 9 -0.39 7.56 -2.53
CA LYS A 9 -1.24 6.96 -3.56
C LYS A 9 -2.59 6.49 -2.99
N TYR A 10 -2.62 5.84 -1.83
CA TYR A 10 -3.86 5.36 -1.18
C TYR A 10 -4.83 6.50 -0.92
N THR A 11 -4.33 7.62 -0.42
CA THR A 11 -5.16 8.77 -0.06
C THR A 11 -5.40 9.74 -1.23
N SER A 12 -4.99 9.38 -2.46
CA SER A 12 -5.05 10.24 -3.65
C SER A 12 -4.43 11.62 -3.41
N GLY A 13 -3.27 11.66 -2.74
CA GLY A 13 -2.52 12.86 -2.44
C GLY A 13 -2.96 13.64 -1.19
N LYS A 14 -4.06 13.24 -0.53
CA LYS A 14 -4.57 13.92 0.67
C LYS A 14 -3.65 13.79 1.89
N CYS A 15 -2.85 12.73 1.95
CA CYS A 15 -1.76 12.56 2.91
C CYS A 15 -0.43 12.49 2.17
N LEU A 16 0.57 13.27 2.58
CA LEU A 16 1.90 13.24 1.98
C LEU A 16 2.81 12.20 2.65
N SER A 17 2.47 11.80 3.87
CA SER A 17 3.23 10.86 4.66
C SER A 17 2.36 9.92 5.48
N PHE A 18 2.95 8.83 5.97
CA PHE A 18 2.30 7.93 6.93
C PHE A 18 1.93 8.65 8.24
N ILE A 19 2.73 9.63 8.66
CA ILE A 19 2.44 10.46 9.84
C ILE A 19 1.16 11.27 9.61
N ASP A 20 1.01 11.94 8.46
CA ASP A 20 -0.21 12.69 8.14
C ASP A 20 -1.44 11.77 8.15
N PHE A 21 -1.29 10.57 7.59
CA PHE A 21 -2.35 9.56 7.58
C PHE A 21 -2.75 9.10 8.99
N GLN A 22 -1.78 8.86 9.88
CA GLN A 22 -2.04 8.54 11.28
C GLN A 22 -2.74 9.69 12.00
N VAL A 23 -2.35 10.95 11.74
CA VAL A 23 -3.02 12.14 12.30
C VAL A 23 -4.49 12.21 11.86
N VAL A 24 -4.78 11.92 10.59
CA VAL A 24 -6.17 11.86 10.11
C VAL A 24 -6.92 10.70 10.75
N ALA A 25 -6.32 9.51 10.81
CA ALA A 25 -6.93 8.32 11.40
C ALA A 25 -7.31 8.53 12.88
N LYS A 26 -6.43 9.21 13.64
CA LYS A 26 -6.67 9.53 15.06
C LYS A 26 -7.92 10.38 15.28
N LYS A 27 -8.32 11.22 14.31
CA LYS A 27 -9.58 12.00 14.39
C LYS A 27 -10.83 11.11 14.43
N TYR A 28 -10.70 9.86 13.96
CA TYR A 28 -11.75 8.85 13.97
C TYR A 28 -11.53 7.78 15.05
N GLY A 29 -10.61 8.01 15.98
CA GLY A 29 -10.25 7.05 17.02
C GLY A 29 -9.52 5.81 16.46
N ILE A 30 -8.87 5.92 15.30
CA ILE A 30 -8.17 4.80 14.65
C ILE A 30 -6.67 5.01 14.78
N TYR A 31 -5.96 3.95 15.16
CA TYR A 31 -4.51 3.93 15.19
C TYR A 31 -3.96 2.65 14.56
N PHE A 32 -2.70 2.69 14.18
CA PHE A 32 -2.02 1.58 13.53
C PHE A 32 -0.82 1.17 14.39
N GLU A 33 -0.77 -0.09 14.77
CA GLU A 33 0.37 -0.67 15.48
C GLU A 33 1.03 -1.76 14.65
N LYS A 34 2.32 -1.99 14.91
CA LYS A 34 3.06 -3.09 14.31
C LYS A 34 3.34 -4.14 15.37
N ILE A 35 2.67 -5.29 15.27
CA ILE A 35 2.84 -6.42 16.19
C ILE A 35 3.28 -7.62 15.34
N ASN A 36 4.40 -8.27 15.69
CA ASN A 36 4.93 -9.44 14.96
C ASN A 36 5.09 -9.23 13.44
N ASN A 37 5.48 -8.02 13.03
CA ASN A 37 5.54 -7.58 11.63
C ASN A 37 4.22 -7.39 10.89
N ASP A 38 3.08 -7.63 11.53
CA ASP A 38 1.77 -7.33 11.00
C ASP A 38 1.32 -5.93 11.42
N ILE A 39 0.65 -5.23 10.50
CA ILE A 39 -0.02 -3.97 10.80
C ILE A 39 -1.40 -4.31 11.39
N ILE A 40 -1.57 -3.98 12.66
CA ILE A 40 -2.84 -4.09 13.38
C ILE A 40 -3.52 -2.73 13.38
N ILE A 41 -4.80 -2.71 13.03
CA ILE A 41 -5.63 -1.51 13.13
C ILE A 41 -6.35 -1.56 14.48
N GLY A 42 -5.98 -0.64 15.36
CA GLY A 42 -6.60 -0.45 16.66
C GLY A 42 -7.65 0.64 16.64
N TYR A 43 -8.51 0.63 17.66
CA TYR A 43 -9.55 1.63 17.86
C TYR A 43 -9.54 2.13 19.32
N ASP A 44 -9.43 3.43 19.54
CA ASP A 44 -9.45 4.11 20.84
C ASP A 44 -10.63 5.11 20.97
N GLY A 45 -11.56 5.09 20.03
CA GLY A 45 -12.77 5.91 20.06
C GLY A 45 -13.86 5.36 20.98
N ASN A 46 -14.88 6.19 21.21
CA ASN A 46 -16.04 5.86 22.05
C ASN A 46 -17.26 5.38 21.25
N GLY A 47 -17.15 5.30 19.92
CA GLY A 47 -18.22 4.95 18.98
C GLY A 47 -18.15 3.50 18.51
N ASP A 48 -18.80 3.23 17.37
CA ASP A 48 -18.70 1.95 16.68
C ASP A 48 -17.44 1.96 15.79
N PRO A 49 -16.46 1.05 16.01
CA PRO A 49 -15.24 0.99 15.24
C PRO A 49 -15.46 0.87 13.73
N LYS A 50 -16.50 0.13 13.32
CA LYS A 50 -16.80 -0.10 11.90
C LYS A 50 -17.37 1.15 11.25
N ILE A 51 -18.23 1.87 11.96
CA ILE A 51 -18.78 3.15 11.49
C ILE A 51 -17.68 4.19 11.34
N ASP A 52 -16.79 4.31 12.33
CA ASP A 52 -15.73 5.31 12.29
C ASP A 52 -14.61 4.96 11.29
N ALA A 53 -14.29 3.67 11.13
CA ALA A 53 -13.44 3.18 10.05
C ALA A 53 -14.02 3.51 8.66
N PHE A 54 -15.33 3.38 8.49
CA PHE A 54 -16.00 3.78 7.24
C PHE A 54 -15.93 5.30 7.01
N LYS A 55 -16.16 6.11 8.04
CA LYS A 55 -16.04 7.58 7.94
C LYS A 55 -14.62 8.01 7.59
N PHE A 56 -13.63 7.38 8.20
CA PHE A 56 -12.21 7.58 7.87
C PHE A 56 -11.93 7.29 6.40
N TYR A 57 -12.35 6.13 5.90
CA TYR A 57 -12.21 5.79 4.48
C TYR A 57 -12.92 6.80 3.56
N LYS A 58 -14.16 7.18 3.90
CA LYS A 58 -14.95 8.14 3.13
C LYS A 58 -14.31 9.53 3.06
N SER A 59 -13.47 9.91 4.03
CA SER A 59 -12.70 11.16 3.97
C SER A 59 -11.75 11.21 2.77
N PHE A 60 -11.21 10.06 2.36
CA PHE A 60 -10.37 9.93 1.18
C PHE A 60 -11.19 9.62 -0.07
N PHE A 61 -12.22 8.80 0.05
CA PHE A 61 -13.05 8.30 -1.04
C PHE A 61 -14.53 8.71 -0.87
N PRO A 62 -14.89 10.00 -1.06
CA PRO A 62 -16.25 10.47 -0.83
C PRO A 62 -17.28 9.83 -1.77
N GLU A 63 -16.85 9.47 -2.98
CA GLU A 63 -17.66 8.87 -4.05
C GLU A 63 -17.96 7.37 -3.85
N THR A 64 -17.52 6.79 -2.73
CA THR A 64 -17.69 5.35 -2.48
C THR A 64 -19.16 4.94 -2.39
N THR A 65 -19.50 3.81 -3.02
CA THR A 65 -20.83 3.18 -2.93
C THR A 65 -20.93 2.17 -1.77
N LEU A 66 -19.82 1.96 -1.03
CA LEU A 66 -19.82 1.12 0.16
C LEU A 66 -20.68 1.74 1.28
N THR A 67 -21.11 0.88 2.19
CA THR A 67 -21.86 1.24 3.41
C THR A 67 -21.10 0.72 4.62
N PRO A 68 -21.35 1.23 5.83
CA PRO A 68 -20.76 0.67 7.05
C PRO A 68 -21.00 -0.85 7.20
N LEU A 69 -22.10 -1.40 6.65
CA LEU A 69 -22.41 -2.82 6.77
C LEU A 69 -21.46 -3.71 5.95
N ASN A 70 -21.07 -3.28 4.74
CA ASN A 70 -20.22 -4.03 3.83
C ASN A 70 -18.77 -3.51 3.76
N PHE A 71 -18.41 -2.60 4.66
CA PHE A 71 -17.08 -2.00 4.72
C PHE A 71 -16.14 -2.76 5.66
N ASP A 72 -14.90 -2.95 5.20
CA ASP A 72 -13.77 -3.48 5.95
C ASP A 72 -12.50 -2.68 5.57
N LEU A 73 -11.97 -1.93 6.54
CA LEU A 73 -10.80 -1.08 6.33
C LEU A 73 -9.53 -1.87 6.00
N ILE A 74 -9.30 -3.00 6.70
CA ILE A 74 -8.11 -3.83 6.52
C ILE A 74 -8.10 -4.38 5.10
N THR A 75 -9.22 -4.96 4.67
CA THR A 75 -9.39 -5.49 3.32
C THR A 75 -9.15 -4.42 2.26
N ASN A 76 -9.66 -3.19 2.44
CA ASN A 76 -9.45 -2.10 1.49
C ASN A 76 -7.98 -1.63 1.41
N ILE A 77 -7.30 -1.49 2.56
CA ILE A 77 -5.88 -1.13 2.61
C ILE A 77 -5.04 -2.22 1.90
N ASN A 78 -5.31 -3.49 2.19
CA ASN A 78 -4.61 -4.63 1.59
C ASN A 78 -4.82 -4.70 0.07
N ASN A 79 -6.06 -4.52 -0.39
CA ASN A 79 -6.38 -4.53 -1.83
C ASN A 79 -5.66 -3.40 -2.57
N PHE A 80 -5.65 -2.18 -2.00
CA PHE A 80 -4.92 -1.06 -2.60
C PHE A 80 -3.42 -1.32 -2.61
N HIS A 81 -2.86 -1.85 -1.52
CA HIS A 81 -1.44 -2.19 -1.43
C HIS A 81 -1.04 -3.22 -2.48
N ALA A 82 -1.80 -4.31 -2.64
CA ALA A 82 -1.55 -5.31 -3.66
C ALA A 82 -1.58 -4.72 -5.07
N LYS A 83 -2.57 -3.87 -5.38
CA LYS A 83 -2.66 -3.16 -6.66
C LYS A 83 -1.45 -2.24 -6.87
N PHE A 84 -1.10 -1.45 -5.86
CA PHE A 84 0.06 -0.56 -5.89
C PHE A 84 1.37 -1.31 -6.20
N LEU A 85 1.61 -2.45 -5.52
CA LEU A 85 2.80 -3.27 -5.75
C LEU A 85 2.85 -3.81 -7.18
N LYS A 86 1.72 -4.33 -7.69
CA LYS A 86 1.60 -4.79 -9.08
C LYS A 86 1.94 -3.67 -10.07
N ASP A 87 1.32 -2.50 -9.90
CA ASP A 87 1.51 -1.36 -10.79
C ASP A 87 2.98 -0.90 -10.75
N LYS A 88 3.60 -0.87 -9.57
CA LYS A 88 5.01 -0.51 -9.40
C LYS A 88 5.98 -1.50 -10.02
N ILE A 89 5.72 -2.81 -9.93
CA ILE A 89 6.52 -3.83 -10.62
C ILE A 89 6.52 -3.57 -12.13
N ASN A 90 5.37 -3.27 -12.70
CA ASN A 90 5.25 -2.96 -14.13
C ASN A 90 5.90 -1.62 -14.49
N GLU A 91 5.71 -0.59 -13.67
CA GLU A 91 6.32 0.74 -13.84
C GLU A 91 7.85 0.63 -13.89
N ILE A 92 8.45 -0.10 -12.94
CA ILE A 92 9.89 -0.36 -12.91
C ILE A 92 10.32 -1.11 -14.18
N SER A 93 9.64 -2.20 -14.53
CA SER A 93 9.99 -2.96 -15.75
C SER A 93 10.00 -2.08 -17.00
N GLN A 94 8.94 -1.29 -17.20
CA GLN A 94 8.79 -0.41 -18.34
C GLN A 94 9.82 0.73 -18.35
N LYS A 95 10.20 1.25 -17.19
CA LYS A 95 11.28 2.24 -17.04
C LYS A 95 12.62 1.74 -17.60
N TYR A 96 12.86 0.43 -17.56
CA TYR A 96 14.03 -0.23 -18.16
C TYR A 96 13.81 -0.72 -19.59
N GLY A 97 12.73 -0.31 -20.26
CA GLY A 97 12.42 -0.70 -21.64
C GLY A 97 11.95 -2.15 -21.78
N LEU A 98 11.53 -2.79 -20.69
CA LEU A 98 11.01 -4.16 -20.67
C LEU A 98 9.48 -4.16 -20.75
N PRO A 99 8.84 -5.24 -21.26
CA PRO A 99 7.39 -5.36 -21.21
C PRO A 99 6.86 -5.41 -19.76
N PRO A 100 5.54 -5.22 -19.54
CA PRO A 100 4.92 -5.44 -18.24
C PRO A 100 5.30 -6.80 -17.68
N PHE A 101 5.84 -6.80 -16.46
CA PHE A 101 6.52 -7.96 -15.89
C PHE A 101 5.63 -8.80 -14.99
N TYR A 102 4.61 -8.18 -14.39
CA TYR A 102 3.78 -8.83 -13.37
C TYR A 102 2.94 -9.97 -13.95
N LYS A 103 3.14 -11.18 -13.41
CA LYS A 103 2.37 -12.39 -13.70
C LYS A 103 1.41 -12.67 -12.54
N GLN A 104 0.11 -12.75 -12.85
CA GLN A 104 -0.93 -13.02 -11.85
C GLN A 104 -0.85 -14.43 -11.24
N SER A 105 -0.23 -15.38 -11.96
CA SER A 105 -0.13 -16.79 -11.54
C SER A 105 0.91 -17.06 -10.46
N VAL A 106 1.67 -16.05 -10.02
CA VAL A 106 2.72 -16.18 -9.00
C VAL A 106 2.61 -15.06 -7.98
N SER A 107 3.22 -15.25 -6.81
CA SER A 107 3.18 -14.26 -5.74
C SER A 107 3.87 -12.94 -6.12
N VAL A 108 3.54 -11.87 -5.40
CA VAL A 108 4.20 -10.56 -5.57
C VAL A 108 5.72 -10.68 -5.32
N LYS A 109 6.14 -11.51 -4.35
CA LYS A 109 7.55 -11.76 -4.06
C LYS A 109 8.27 -12.45 -5.23
N GLU A 110 7.66 -13.48 -5.81
CA GLU A 110 8.24 -14.17 -6.98
C GLU A 110 8.35 -13.24 -8.19
N ASN A 111 7.34 -12.39 -8.41
CA ASN A 111 7.39 -11.36 -9.45
C ASN A 111 8.58 -10.41 -9.25
N VAL A 112 8.79 -9.91 -8.03
CA VAL A 112 9.90 -9.01 -7.71
C VAL A 112 11.26 -9.70 -7.80
N LEU A 113 11.39 -10.95 -7.34
CA LEU A 113 12.63 -11.72 -7.50
C LEU A 113 13.00 -11.90 -8.97
N SER A 114 12.02 -12.24 -9.80
CA SER A 114 12.22 -12.42 -11.24
C SER A 114 12.58 -11.09 -11.92
N LEU A 115 11.96 -9.98 -11.50
CA LEU A 115 12.32 -8.63 -11.97
C LEU A 115 13.77 -8.30 -11.61
N LEU A 116 14.16 -8.46 -10.34
CA LEU A 116 15.53 -8.21 -9.88
C LEU A 116 16.56 -9.04 -10.65
N ASN A 117 16.29 -10.33 -10.88
CA ASN A 117 17.18 -11.19 -11.65
C ASN A 117 17.35 -10.74 -13.10
N THR A 118 16.28 -10.19 -13.69
CA THR A 118 16.34 -9.61 -15.04
C THR A 118 17.15 -8.32 -15.04
N LEU A 119 16.88 -7.43 -14.08
CA LEU A 119 17.51 -6.11 -14.04
C LEU A 119 19.01 -6.20 -13.74
N LYS A 120 19.40 -7.00 -12.74
CA LYS A 120 20.79 -7.07 -12.25
C LYS A 120 21.81 -7.58 -13.27
N THR A 121 21.34 -8.25 -14.33
CA THR A 121 22.22 -8.82 -15.37
C THR A 121 22.46 -7.86 -16.53
N ARG A 122 21.63 -6.82 -16.67
CA ARG A 122 21.60 -5.98 -17.89
C ARG A 122 21.64 -4.48 -17.62
N PHE A 123 21.37 -4.03 -16.40
CA PHE A 123 21.19 -2.61 -16.10
C PHE A 123 21.86 -2.20 -14.78
N ALA A 124 22.28 -0.94 -14.71
CA ALA A 124 22.48 -0.25 -13.44
C ALA A 124 21.10 0.14 -12.87
N ILE A 125 20.82 -0.24 -11.62
CA ILE A 125 19.48 -0.10 -11.04
C ILE A 125 19.40 1.21 -10.24
N TYR A 126 18.35 2.02 -10.44
CA TYR A 126 18.14 3.25 -9.66
C TYR A 126 17.92 2.88 -8.20
N ARG A 127 18.41 3.74 -7.30
CA ARG A 127 18.30 3.51 -5.85
C ARG A 127 16.85 3.32 -5.39
N GLU A 128 15.94 4.14 -5.89
CA GLU A 128 14.51 4.04 -5.57
C GLU A 128 13.89 2.68 -5.94
N ASP A 129 14.29 2.12 -7.09
CA ASP A 129 13.79 0.82 -7.57
C ASP A 129 14.35 -0.32 -6.71
N ILE A 130 15.61 -0.23 -6.26
CA ILE A 130 16.19 -1.16 -5.28
C ILE A 130 15.48 -1.09 -3.93
N GLU A 131 15.13 0.11 -3.44
CA GLU A 131 14.43 0.28 -2.17
C GLU A 131 12.97 -0.23 -2.22
N PHE A 132 12.34 -0.23 -3.40
CA PHE A 132 11.09 -0.94 -3.64
C PHE A 132 11.29 -2.45 -3.58
N ILE A 133 12.29 -2.98 -4.31
CA ILE A 133 12.59 -4.42 -4.36
C ILE A 133 12.87 -4.98 -2.97
N LYS A 134 13.76 -4.33 -2.20
CA LYS A 134 14.09 -4.74 -0.83
C LYS A 134 12.86 -4.83 0.05
N TYR A 135 11.97 -3.85 -0.04
CA TYR A 135 10.75 -3.84 0.75
C TYR A 135 9.83 -5.01 0.44
N VAL A 136 9.56 -5.30 -0.84
CA VAL A 136 8.67 -6.43 -1.17
C VAL A 136 9.29 -7.76 -0.71
N LEU A 137 10.61 -7.86 -0.78
CA LEU A 137 11.35 -9.05 -0.38
C LEU A 137 11.62 -9.13 1.13
N ASN A 138 11.27 -8.11 1.92
CA ASN A 138 11.63 -7.97 3.33
C ASN A 138 13.14 -8.10 3.58
N LEU A 139 13.96 -7.43 2.77
CA LEU A 139 15.44 -7.38 2.84
C LEU A 139 15.97 -6.07 3.43
#